data_AF-A0A537JTV7-F1
#
_entry.id   AF-A0A537JTV7-F1
#
_cell.length_a   1.000
_cell.length_b   1.000
_cell.length_c   1.000
_cell.angle_alpha   90.00
_cell.angle_beta   90.00
_cell.angle_gamma   90.00
#
_symmetry.space_group_name_H-M   'P 1'
#
loop_
_entity.id
_entity.type
_entity.pdbx_description
1 polymer ?
#
loop_
_entity_poly.entity_id
_entity_poly.type
_entity_poly.pdbx_seq_one_letter_code
_entity_poly.pdbx_strand_id
1 'polypeptide(L)'
;MKIIIRLLAVIIFFSGISSCNNEDDTPPNPNVTFKATLTGAQEVPANASTATGDATLTFNTSTKVFTITVNHTIASPTNGHIHKGAVGVSGGVIFPFASFTSPITYTSAALDATQEADLNAGLYYVNIHTAAFPNGEIRGQLIKQ
;
A
#
# COMPACT_ATOMS: atom_id res chain seq x y z
N MET A 1 31.13 -18.19 80.02
CA MET A 1 31.03 -16.72 80.01
C MET A 1 29.79 -16.35 79.20
N LYS A 2 28.85 -15.65 79.84
CA LYS A 2 27.61 -15.12 79.23
C LYS A 2 27.96 -14.17 78.09
N ILE A 3 27.14 -14.08 77.05
CA ILE A 3 26.40 -12.85 76.69
C ILE A 3 25.33 -13.21 75.65
N ILE A 4 24.10 -12.84 76.02
CA ILE A 4 22.86 -12.89 75.27
C ILE A 4 22.69 -11.49 74.65
N ILE A 5 22.38 -11.38 73.36
CA ILE A 5 21.79 -10.15 72.77
C ILE A 5 20.61 -10.55 71.89
N ARG A 6 19.47 -9.93 72.18
CA ARG A 6 18.17 -10.04 71.48
C ARG A 6 17.94 -8.81 70.59
N LEU A 7 16.90 -8.90 69.74
CA LEU A 7 16.25 -7.87 68.90
C LEU A 7 17.03 -7.51 67.62
N LEU A 8 16.42 -7.33 66.44
CA LEU A 8 15.07 -6.86 66.10
C LEU A 8 14.68 -7.40 64.70
N ALA A 9 13.41 -7.75 64.50
CA ALA A 9 12.86 -8.12 63.20
C ALA A 9 12.73 -6.88 62.29
N VAL A 10 13.14 -7.00 61.03
CA VAL A 10 12.78 -6.06 59.96
C VAL A 10 12.11 -6.87 58.85
N ILE A 11 10.78 -6.82 58.84
CA ILE A 11 9.96 -7.36 57.77
C ILE A 11 9.97 -6.30 56.66
N ILE A 12 10.71 -6.56 55.59
CA ILE A 12 10.65 -5.75 54.37
C ILE A 12 9.43 -6.22 53.59
N PHE A 13 8.33 -5.49 53.73
CA PHE A 13 7.14 -5.64 52.89
C PHE A 13 7.45 -4.99 51.53
N PHE A 14 7.88 -5.79 50.55
CA PHE A 14 8.04 -5.31 49.18
C PHE A 14 6.65 -5.24 48.55
N SER A 15 6.00 -4.08 48.68
CA SER A 15 4.79 -3.76 47.93
C SER A 15 5.13 -3.70 46.45
N GLY A 16 4.83 -4.79 45.72
CA GLY A 16 4.81 -4.80 44.28
C GLY A 16 3.73 -3.86 43.76
N ILE A 17 4.11 -2.65 43.38
CA ILE A 17 3.30 -1.83 42.49
C ILE A 17 3.36 -2.49 41.11
N SER A 18 2.32 -3.25 40.78
CA SER A 18 2.04 -3.65 39.42
C SER A 18 1.75 -2.37 38.64
N SER A 19 2.78 -1.86 37.97
CA SER A 19 2.64 -0.84 36.94
C SER A 19 1.83 -1.49 35.82
N CYS A 20 0.51 -1.28 35.82
CA CYS A 20 -0.29 -1.50 34.64
C CYS A 20 0.26 -0.53 33.59
N ASN A 21 1.09 -1.04 32.69
CA ASN A 21 1.43 -0.32 31.48
C ASN A 21 0.10 -0.02 30.79
N ASN A 22 -0.15 1.25 30.51
CA ASN A 22 -1.26 1.64 29.65
C ASN A 22 -1.05 0.92 28.33
N GLU A 23 -1.82 -0.14 28.08
CA GLU A 23 -1.91 -0.71 26.75
C GLU A 23 -2.50 0.41 25.88
N ASP A 24 -1.74 0.80 24.87
CA ASP A 24 -2.18 1.72 23.84
C ASP A 24 -3.31 1.00 23.08
N ASP A 25 -4.53 1.11 23.59
CA ASP A 25 -5.79 0.56 23.05
C ASP A 25 -6.19 1.25 21.73
N THR A 26 -5.24 1.73 20.93
CA THR A 26 -5.53 2.19 19.58
C THR A 26 -5.81 0.97 18.70
N PRO A 27 -7.03 0.86 18.11
CA PRO A 27 -7.32 -0.24 17.20
C PRO A 27 -6.31 -0.25 16.05
N PRO A 28 -5.86 -1.44 15.58
CA PRO A 28 -4.95 -1.50 14.45
C PRO A 28 -5.52 -0.73 13.25
N ASN A 29 -4.74 0.18 12.67
CA ASN A 29 -5.14 0.89 11.46
C ASN A 29 -5.38 -0.14 10.33
N PRO A 30 -6.61 -0.30 9.81
CA PRO A 30 -6.90 -1.31 8.80
C PRO A 30 -6.39 -0.93 7.41
N ASN A 31 -5.75 0.23 7.25
CA ASN A 31 -5.33 0.73 5.95
C ASN A 31 -3.88 0.35 5.64
N VAL A 32 -3.69 -0.29 4.50
CA VAL A 32 -2.40 -0.65 3.91
C VAL A 32 -2.16 0.19 2.67
N THR A 33 -0.99 0.82 2.57
CA THR A 33 -0.64 1.66 1.42
C THR A 33 0.26 0.92 0.44
N PHE A 34 0.02 1.16 -0.85
CA PHE A 34 0.83 0.72 -1.97
C PHE A 34 1.20 1.94 -2.82
N LYS A 35 2.40 1.95 -3.38
CA LYS A 35 2.86 3.04 -4.25
C LYS A 35 3.43 2.51 -5.56
N ALA A 36 3.34 3.33 -6.60
CA ALA A 36 4.01 3.12 -7.87
C ALA A 36 4.61 4.43 -8.38
N THR A 37 5.77 4.35 -9.02
CA THR A 37 6.29 5.40 -9.90
C THR A 37 6.09 4.92 -11.32
N LEU A 38 5.46 5.75 -12.17
CA LEU A 38 5.12 5.39 -13.54
C LEU A 38 6.10 6.04 -14.52
N THR A 39 6.71 5.24 -15.39
CA THR A 39 7.61 5.73 -16.46
C THR A 39 7.49 4.88 -17.73
N GLY A 40 7.93 5.42 -18.87
CA GLY A 40 8.01 4.67 -20.13
C GLY A 40 9.04 3.52 -20.09
N ALA A 41 10.07 3.64 -19.24
CA ALA A 41 11.07 2.59 -19.04
C ALA A 41 10.52 1.34 -18.33
N GLN A 42 9.38 1.46 -17.64
CA GLN A 42 8.71 0.34 -16.98
C GLN A 42 7.69 -0.37 -17.89
N GLU A 43 7.39 0.17 -19.07
CA GLU A 43 6.59 -0.52 -20.07
C GLU A 43 7.25 -1.82 -20.53
N VAL A 44 6.43 -2.72 -21.10
CA VAL A 44 6.91 -4.00 -21.62
C VAL A 44 6.35 -4.20 -23.05
N PRO A 45 7.16 -3.96 -24.10
CA PRO A 45 8.54 -3.45 -24.07
C PRO A 45 8.62 -1.98 -23.63
N ALA A 46 9.78 -1.58 -23.09
CA ALA A 46 10.04 -0.20 -22.68
C ALA A 46 9.94 0.77 -23.86
N ASN A 47 9.49 2.00 -23.60
CA ASN A 47 9.37 3.06 -24.60
C ASN A 47 10.18 4.31 -24.21
N ALA A 48 10.25 5.29 -25.11
CA ALA A 48 11.03 6.51 -24.95
C ALA A 48 10.25 7.71 -24.38
N SER A 49 9.02 7.51 -23.87
CA SER A 49 8.25 8.62 -23.28
C SER A 49 8.99 9.22 -22.09
N THR A 50 9.05 10.54 -22.07
CA THR A 50 9.57 11.33 -20.95
C THR A 50 8.48 11.67 -19.93
N ALA A 51 7.23 11.23 -20.17
CA ALA A 51 6.17 11.42 -19.20
C ALA A 51 6.44 10.62 -17.93
N THR A 52 5.94 11.15 -16.82
CA THR A 52 6.04 10.51 -15.50
C THR A 52 4.70 10.51 -14.81
N GLY A 53 4.58 9.66 -13.79
CA GLY A 53 3.48 9.69 -12.86
C GLY A 53 3.82 9.01 -11.54
N ASP A 54 2.91 9.14 -10.60
CA ASP A 54 2.93 8.45 -9.31
C ASP A 54 1.53 7.95 -9.00
N ALA A 55 1.46 6.82 -8.30
CA ALA A 55 0.22 6.30 -7.77
C ALA A 55 0.35 5.99 -6.30
N THR A 56 -0.66 6.35 -5.52
CA THR A 56 -0.83 5.92 -4.14
C THR A 56 -2.18 5.24 -3.99
N LEU A 57 -2.15 3.98 -3.60
CA LEU A 57 -3.34 3.16 -3.33
C LEU A 57 -3.40 2.86 -1.83
N THR A 58 -4.56 3.07 -1.22
CA THR A 58 -4.83 2.71 0.17
C THR A 58 -5.92 1.64 0.20
N PHE A 59 -5.58 0.45 0.68
CA PHE A 59 -6.46 -0.69 0.81
C PHE A 59 -6.91 -0.85 2.26
N ASN A 60 -8.22 -0.91 2.50
CA ASN A 60 -8.78 -1.16 3.81
C ASN A 60 -9.03 -2.66 3.99
N THR A 61 -8.31 -3.29 4.92
CA THR A 61 -8.37 -4.74 5.15
C THR A 61 -9.68 -5.22 5.75
N SER A 62 -10.49 -4.33 6.31
CA SER A 62 -11.79 -4.64 6.91
C SER A 62 -12.91 -4.60 5.87
N THR A 63 -12.98 -3.54 5.06
CA THR A 63 -14.01 -3.40 4.01
C THR A 63 -13.62 -4.08 2.70
N LYS A 64 -12.35 -4.46 2.54
CA LYS A 64 -11.75 -4.99 1.32
C LYS A 64 -11.82 -4.02 0.12
N VAL A 65 -11.99 -2.72 0.38
CA VAL A 65 -12.04 -1.68 -0.66
C VAL A 65 -10.69 -0.97 -0.70
N PHE A 66 -10.22 -0.61 -1.90
CA PHE A 66 -9.14 0.35 -2.05
C PHE A 66 -9.61 1.64 -2.71
N THR A 67 -8.90 2.73 -2.40
CA THR A 67 -8.90 3.96 -3.19
C THR A 67 -7.51 4.21 -3.71
N ILE A 68 -7.39 4.62 -4.96
CA ILE A 68 -6.12 5.01 -5.60
C ILE A 68 -6.23 6.43 -6.15
N THR A 69 -5.15 7.19 -5.98
CA THR A 69 -4.91 8.45 -6.68
C THR A 69 -3.69 8.29 -7.57
N VAL A 70 -3.80 8.70 -8.83
CA VAL A 70 -2.71 8.67 -9.82
C VAL A 70 -2.50 10.08 -10.36
N ASN A 71 -1.30 10.61 -10.18
CA ASN A 71 -0.87 11.86 -10.81
C ASN A 71 0.02 11.54 -12.02
N HIS A 72 -0.05 12.34 -13.08
CA HIS A 72 0.83 12.18 -14.24
C HIS A 72 1.02 13.47 -15.03
N THR A 73 2.04 13.49 -15.89
CA THR A 73 2.38 14.64 -16.75
C THR A 73 1.82 14.54 -18.18
N ILE A 74 1.12 13.45 -18.52
CA ILE A 74 0.53 13.25 -19.86
C ILE A 74 -0.58 14.27 -20.14
N ALA A 75 -0.50 14.98 -21.28
CA ALA A 75 -1.43 16.05 -21.65
C ALA A 75 -2.75 15.55 -22.28
N SER A 76 -2.73 14.43 -23.00
CA SER A 76 -3.91 13.90 -23.71
C SER A 76 -4.03 12.37 -23.58
N PRO A 77 -4.25 11.87 -22.35
CA PRO A 77 -4.41 10.44 -22.11
C PRO A 77 -5.68 9.91 -22.78
N THR A 78 -5.56 8.76 -23.44
CA THR A 78 -6.68 8.11 -24.14
C THR A 78 -7.27 6.96 -23.34
N ASN A 79 -6.49 6.39 -22.41
CA ASN A 79 -6.95 5.31 -21.53
C ASN A 79 -6.07 5.20 -20.27
N GLY A 80 -6.57 4.52 -19.24
CA GLY A 80 -5.84 4.26 -18.01
C GLY A 80 -6.47 3.11 -17.21
N HIS A 81 -5.63 2.23 -16.67
CA HIS A 81 -6.08 1.01 -16.02
C HIS A 81 -5.16 0.59 -14.87
N ILE A 82 -5.67 -0.29 -14.02
CA ILE A 82 -4.86 -1.24 -13.24
C ILE A 82 -4.96 -2.61 -13.91
N HIS A 83 -3.81 -3.19 -14.21
CA HIS A 83 -3.66 -4.53 -14.80
C HIS A 83 -3.12 -5.54 -13.79
N LYS A 84 -3.30 -6.83 -14.08
CA LYS A 84 -2.62 -7.94 -13.40
C LYS A 84 -1.43 -8.45 -14.20
N GLY A 85 -0.25 -8.38 -13.61
CA GLY A 85 0.99 -8.96 -14.12
C GLY A 85 2.14 -8.69 -13.14
N ALA A 86 3.03 -9.66 -12.99
CA ALA A 86 4.28 -9.47 -12.25
C ALA A 86 5.14 -8.39 -12.93
N VAL A 87 6.16 -7.90 -12.21
CA VAL A 87 7.16 -6.97 -12.75
C VAL A 87 7.75 -7.54 -14.04
N GLY A 88 7.78 -6.74 -15.11
CA GLY A 88 8.31 -7.16 -16.42
C GLY A 88 7.39 -8.06 -17.24
N VAL A 89 6.19 -8.37 -16.75
CA VAL A 89 5.20 -9.19 -17.46
C VAL A 89 3.95 -8.35 -17.72
N SER A 90 3.46 -8.34 -18.96
CA SER A 90 2.18 -7.73 -19.32
C SER A 90 1.03 -8.68 -19.00
N GLY A 91 -0.13 -8.13 -18.62
CA GLY A 91 -1.33 -8.95 -18.45
C GLY A 91 -2.63 -8.15 -18.56
N GLY A 92 -3.74 -8.79 -18.23
CA GLY A 92 -5.08 -8.27 -18.49
C GLY A 92 -5.47 -7.07 -17.60
N VAL A 93 -6.42 -6.28 -18.08
CA VAL A 93 -7.07 -5.20 -17.32
C VAL A 93 -7.93 -5.79 -16.22
N ILE A 94 -7.82 -5.25 -15.00
CA ILE A 94 -8.65 -5.65 -13.85
C ILE A 94 -9.55 -4.49 -13.42
N PHE A 95 -9.00 -3.28 -13.33
CA PHE A 95 -9.75 -2.09 -12.93
C PHE A 95 -9.58 -0.99 -13.98
N PRO A 96 -10.55 -0.81 -14.90
CA PRO A 96 -10.53 0.28 -15.86
C PRO A 96 -10.91 1.60 -15.19
N PHE A 97 -10.19 2.68 -15.50
CA PHE A 97 -10.57 4.01 -15.04
C PHE A 97 -11.64 4.62 -15.95
N ALA A 98 -12.53 5.43 -15.38
CA ALA A 98 -13.57 6.13 -16.15
C ALA A 98 -13.12 7.53 -16.62
N SER A 99 -12.12 8.10 -15.94
CA SER A 99 -11.49 9.38 -16.27
C SER A 99 -9.99 9.18 -16.26
N PHE A 100 -9.30 9.87 -17.17
CA PHE A 100 -7.85 9.78 -17.32
C PHE A 100 -7.15 11.10 -17.05
N THR A 101 -7.90 12.16 -16.70
CA THR A 101 -7.32 13.47 -16.36
C THR A 101 -6.62 13.38 -15.00
N SER A 102 -5.38 13.89 -14.92
CA SER A 102 -4.64 13.97 -13.67
C SER A 102 -5.24 15.03 -12.72
N PRO A 103 -5.46 14.72 -11.42
CA PRO A 103 -5.31 13.41 -10.80
C PRO A 103 -6.46 12.46 -11.14
N ILE A 104 -6.14 11.22 -11.49
CA ILE A 104 -7.13 10.14 -11.59
C ILE A 104 -7.42 9.66 -10.18
N THR A 105 -8.70 9.53 -9.84
CA THR A 105 -9.13 8.89 -8.59
C THR A 105 -10.07 7.74 -8.90
N TYR A 106 -9.85 6.60 -8.25
CA TYR A 106 -10.68 5.41 -8.39
C TYR A 106 -10.87 4.74 -7.05
N THR A 107 -12.09 4.27 -6.79
CA THR A 107 -12.42 3.44 -5.62
C THR A 107 -13.01 2.13 -6.11
N SER A 108 -12.47 1.02 -5.62
CA SER A 108 -12.90 -0.32 -6.01
C SER A 108 -14.22 -0.70 -5.33
N ALA A 109 -14.90 -1.72 -5.87
CA ALA A 109 -15.76 -2.55 -5.03
C ALA A 109 -14.91 -3.34 -4.01
N ALA A 110 -15.56 -4.02 -3.06
CA ALA A 110 -14.87 -4.96 -2.20
C ALA A 110 -14.17 -6.03 -3.05
N LEU A 111 -12.86 -6.20 -2.84
CA LEU A 111 -12.06 -7.20 -3.53
C LEU A 111 -12.49 -8.60 -3.10
N ASP A 112 -12.50 -9.53 -4.06
CA ASP A 112 -12.55 -10.94 -3.73
C ASP A 112 -11.19 -11.43 -3.16
N ALA A 113 -11.17 -12.64 -2.62
CA ALA A 113 -9.97 -13.21 -2.01
C ALA A 113 -8.78 -13.35 -2.98
N THR A 114 -9.05 -13.57 -4.27
CA THR A 114 -7.99 -13.68 -5.29
C THR A 114 -7.42 -12.30 -5.57
N GLN A 115 -8.28 -11.29 -5.74
CA GLN A 115 -7.87 -9.92 -6.00
C GLN A 115 -7.08 -9.33 -4.83
N GLU A 116 -7.49 -9.61 -3.59
CA GLU A 116 -6.74 -9.23 -2.39
C GLU A 116 -5.38 -9.91 -2.33
N ALA A 117 -5.30 -11.22 -2.64
CA ALA A 117 -4.04 -11.95 -2.68
C ALA A 117 -3.09 -11.39 -3.76
N ASP A 118 -3.62 -11.09 -4.95
CA ASP A 118 -2.85 -10.50 -6.06
C ASP A 118 -2.32 -9.10 -5.72
N LEU A 119 -3.13 -8.25 -5.08
CA LEU A 119 -2.69 -6.93 -4.61
C LEU A 119 -1.55 -7.06 -3.59
N ASN A 120 -1.73 -7.92 -2.58
CA ASN A 120 -0.71 -8.15 -1.55
C ASN A 120 0.57 -8.79 -2.10
N ALA A 121 0.46 -9.58 -3.17
CA ALA A 121 1.61 -10.16 -3.88
C ALA A 121 2.31 -9.15 -4.83
N GLY A 122 1.82 -7.91 -4.92
CA GLY A 122 2.38 -6.89 -5.80
C GLY A 122 2.21 -7.22 -7.28
N LEU A 123 1.15 -7.96 -7.65
CA LEU A 123 0.88 -8.37 -9.03
C LEU A 123 0.06 -7.34 -9.82
N TYR A 124 -0.20 -6.17 -9.25
CA TYR A 124 -0.91 -5.09 -9.94
C TYR A 124 0.00 -3.95 -10.36
N TYR A 125 -0.26 -3.40 -11.54
CA TYR A 125 0.42 -2.22 -12.05
C TYR A 125 -0.57 -1.23 -12.66
N VAL A 126 -0.29 0.06 -12.51
CA VAL A 126 -1.03 1.13 -13.19
C VAL A 126 -0.40 1.34 -14.57
N ASN A 127 -1.23 1.55 -15.58
CA ASN A 127 -0.80 1.87 -16.94
C ASN A 127 -1.67 2.98 -17.54
N ILE A 128 -1.05 3.95 -18.20
CA ILE A 128 -1.75 5.07 -18.88
C ILE A 128 -1.29 5.09 -20.34
N HIS A 129 -2.24 5.34 -21.24
CA HIS A 129 -2.06 5.24 -22.69
C HIS A 129 -2.33 6.60 -23.36
N THR A 130 -1.74 6.79 -24.54
CA THR A 130 -2.06 7.88 -25.46
C THR A 130 -2.17 7.37 -26.89
N ALA A 131 -2.57 8.26 -27.81
CA ALA A 131 -2.56 7.96 -29.24
C ALA A 131 -1.17 7.60 -29.78
N ALA A 132 -0.09 8.18 -29.22
CA ALA A 132 1.29 7.88 -29.62
C ALA A 132 1.79 6.55 -29.05
N PHE A 133 1.28 6.16 -27.87
CA PHE A 133 1.63 4.92 -27.18
C PHE A 133 0.37 4.12 -26.83
N PRO A 134 -0.32 3.54 -27.83
CA PRO A 134 -1.62 2.90 -27.62
C PRO A 134 -1.53 1.66 -26.72
N ASN A 135 -0.38 0.99 -26.68
CA ASN A 135 -0.14 -0.19 -25.85
C ASN A 135 0.35 0.14 -24.43
N GLY A 136 0.56 1.42 -24.11
CA GLY A 136 1.06 1.88 -22.80
C GLY A 136 2.13 2.96 -22.98
N GLU A 137 1.89 4.15 -22.44
CA GLU A 137 2.87 5.24 -22.40
C GLU A 137 3.73 5.18 -21.14
N ILE A 138 3.09 5.05 -19.97
CA ILE A 138 3.78 4.92 -18.68
C ILE A 138 3.14 3.83 -17.82
N ARG A 139 3.99 3.03 -17.18
CA ARG A 139 3.62 1.91 -16.30
C ARG A 139 4.31 2.02 -14.96
N GLY A 140 3.65 1.58 -13.90
CA GLY A 140 4.20 1.52 -12.55
C GLY A 140 3.63 0.36 -11.74
N GLN A 141 4.49 -0.51 -11.19
CA GLN A 141 4.05 -1.60 -10.32
C GLN A 141 3.62 -1.06 -8.93
N LEU A 142 2.50 -1.54 -8.41
CA LEU A 142 2.01 -1.20 -7.07
C LEU A 142 2.72 -2.05 -6.02
N ILE A 143 3.57 -1.40 -5.22
CA ILE A 143 4.38 -2.04 -4.18
C ILE A 143 3.89 -1.63 -2.80
N LYS A 144 3.63 -2.61 -1.94
CA LYS A 144 3.25 -2.41 -0.54
C LYS A 144 4.34 -1.62 0.20
N GLN A 145 3.91 -0.65 1.02
CA GLN A 145 4.79 0.21 1.83
C GLN A 145 5.00 -0.35 3.23
#